data_AF-A0A967EEP5-F1
#
_entry.id   AF-A0A967EEP5-F1
#
_cell.length_a   1.000
_cell.length_b   1.000
_cell.length_c   1.000
_cell.angle_alpha   90.00
_cell.angle_beta   90.00
_cell.angle_gamma   90.00
#
_symmetry.space_group_name_H-M   'P 1'
#
loop_
_entity.id
_entity.type
_entity.pdbx_description
1 polymer ?
#
loop_
_entity_poly.entity_id
_entity_poly.type
_entity_poly.pdbx_seq_one_letter_code
_entity_poly.pdbx_strand_id
1 'polypeptide(L)' 'MSYKNRSMPSLHSDEAAEDFVATVDLTRYDLSGFKPMRFEIEPKAAALNMRLPASLLETDVAQTR' A
#
# COMPACT_ATOMS: atom_id res chain seq x y z
N MET A 1 10.21 22.28 -20.56
CA MET A 1 11.46 21.51 -20.42
C MET A 1 11.08 20.04 -20.42
N SER A 2 11.48 19.27 -21.43
CA SER A 2 11.17 17.84 -21.51
C SER A 2 12.32 17.08 -20.86
N TYR A 3 12.11 16.63 -19.62
CA TYR A 3 13.03 15.70 -18.99
C TYR A 3 12.85 14.35 -19.70
N LYS A 4 13.95 13.74 -20.17
CA LYS A 4 13.91 12.36 -20.68
C LYS A 4 13.53 11.45 -19.51
N ASN A 5 12.25 11.22 -19.33
CA ASN A 5 11.73 10.40 -18.24
C ASN A 5 11.98 8.93 -18.54
N ARG A 6 12.48 8.21 -17.54
CA ARG A 6 12.76 6.78 -17.61
C ARG A 6 11.47 5.99 -17.53
N SER A 7 11.38 4.86 -18.24
CA SER A 7 10.23 3.96 -18.11
C SER A 7 10.13 3.39 -16.69
N MET A 8 8.90 3.21 -16.20
CA MET A 8 8.64 2.61 -14.89
C MET A 8 9.07 1.13 -14.88
N PRO A 9 9.83 0.66 -13.87
CA PRO A 9 10.24 -0.74 -13.77
C PRO A 9 9.06 -1.64 -13.37
N SER A 10 9.15 -2.92 -13.69
CA SER A 10 8.23 -3.95 -13.17
C SER A 10 8.63 -4.33 -11.74
N LEU A 11 7.73 -4.09 -10.79
CA LEU A 11 7.89 -4.45 -9.39
C LEU A 11 7.00 -5.66 -9.10
N HIS A 12 7.55 -6.70 -8.47
CA HIS A 12 6.90 -8.01 -8.32
C HIS A 12 6.38 -8.30 -6.91
N SER A 13 6.64 -7.42 -5.95
CA SER A 13 6.14 -7.51 -4.58
C SER A 13 5.91 -6.11 -4.00
N ASP A 14 5.05 -6.05 -2.99
CA ASP A 14 4.77 -4.80 -2.26
C ASP A 14 6.04 -4.29 -1.55
N GLU A 15 6.83 -5.18 -0.93
CA GLU A 15 8.13 -4.83 -0.32
C GLU A 15 9.08 -4.17 -1.34
N ALA A 16 9.20 -4.73 -2.55
CA ALA A 16 10.03 -4.14 -3.60
C ALA A 16 9.50 -2.78 -4.07
N ALA A 17 8.18 -2.58 -4.03
CA ALA A 17 7.57 -1.29 -4.35
C ALA A 17 7.79 -0.25 -3.25
N GLU A 18 7.70 -0.64 -1.98
CA GLU A 18 8.03 0.20 -0.83
C GLU A 18 9.47 0.69 -0.89
N ASP A 19 10.42 -0.22 -1.08
CA ASP A 19 11.85 0.10 -1.20
C ASP A 19 12.14 1.03 -2.38
N PHE A 20 11.48 0.81 -3.53
CA PHE A 20 11.65 1.63 -4.72
C PHE A 20 11.14 3.07 -4.50
N VAL A 21 9.95 3.23 -3.92
CA VAL A 21 9.38 4.55 -3.65
C VAL A 21 10.19 5.30 -2.58
N ALA A 22 10.73 4.58 -1.59
CA ALA A 22 11.54 5.18 -0.53
C ALA A 22 12.90 5.72 -1.02
N THR A 23 13.49 5.09 -2.04
CA THR A 23 14.87 5.37 -2.46
C THR A 23 14.99 6.23 -3.71
N VAL A 24 13.96 6.29 -4.56
CA VAL A 24 14.08 6.86 -5.90
C VAL A 24 13.23 8.11 -6.09
N ASP A 25 13.81 9.11 -6.77
CA ASP A 25 13.11 10.30 -7.23
C ASP A 25 12.16 9.97 -8.41
N LEU A 26 10.86 9.89 -8.10
CA LEU A 26 9.79 9.55 -9.05
C LEU A 26 9.57 10.60 -10.14
N THR A 27 10.03 11.85 -9.95
CA THR A 27 9.86 12.92 -10.97
C THR A 27 10.63 12.62 -12.26
N ARG A 28 11.61 11.71 -12.19
CA ARG A 28 12.45 11.27 -13.30
C ARG A 28 11.86 10.11 -14.10
N TYR A 29 10.67 9.63 -13.72
CA TYR A 29 10.01 8.49 -14.36
C TYR A 29 8.78 8.93 -15.16
N ASP A 30 8.47 8.16 -16.18
CA ASP A 30 7.27 8.35 -16.97
C ASP A 30 6.08 7.74 -16.23
N LEU A 31 5.27 8.61 -15.62
CA LEU A 31 4.06 8.23 -14.89
C LEU A 31 2.79 8.36 -15.75
N SER A 32 2.91 8.70 -17.05
CA SER A 32 1.76 8.95 -17.92
C SER A 32 0.87 7.72 -18.16
N GLY A 33 1.42 6.51 -17.95
CA GLY A 33 0.66 5.26 -18.04
C GLY A 33 -0.24 4.98 -16.82
N PHE A 34 -0.07 5.70 -15.71
CA PHE A 34 -0.90 5.51 -14.52
C PHE A 34 -2.23 6.24 -14.64
N LYS A 35 -3.29 5.58 -14.21
CA LYS A 35 -4.62 6.20 -14.08
C LYS A 35 -4.79 6.67 -12.64
N PRO A 36 -5.29 7.89 -12.40
CA PRO A 36 -5.66 8.32 -11.05
C PRO A 36 -6.64 7.31 -10.44
N MET A 37 -6.28 6.76 -9.28
CA MET A 37 -7.13 5.84 -8.52
C MET A 37 -7.53 6.51 -7.21
N ARG A 38 -8.82 6.46 -6.88
CA ARG A 38 -9.33 6.91 -5.59
C ARG A 38 -9.56 5.69 -4.71
N PHE A 39 -8.84 5.60 -3.61
CA PHE A 39 -9.09 4.61 -2.57
C PHE A 39 -10.11 5.20 -1.60
N GLU A 40 -11.27 4.57 -1.49
CA GLU A 40 -12.22 4.86 -0.42
C GLU A 40 -12.02 3.80 0.66
N ILE A 41 -11.44 4.22 1.78
CA ILE A 41 -11.39 3.37 2.97
C ILE A 41 -12.69 3.65 3.70
N GLU A 42 -13.62 2.69 3.69
CA GLU A 42 -14.85 2.82 4.47
C GLU A 42 -14.48 3.05 5.94
N PRO A 43 -15.01 4.10 6.59
CA PRO A 43 -14.86 4.27 8.03
C PRO A 43 -15.36 3.01 8.72
N LYS A 44 -14.71 2.59 9.81
CA LYS A 44 -15.13 1.43 10.61
C LYS A 44 -16.62 1.57 11.01
N ALA A 45 -17.50 0.97 10.24
CA ALA A 45 -18.94 1.21 10.31
C ALA A 45 -19.62 0.49 11.48
N ALA A 46 -18.98 -0.57 11.99
CA ALA A 46 -19.45 -1.32 13.15
C ALA A 46 -18.26 -1.88 13.95
N ALA A 47 -18.41 -1.92 15.28
CA ALA A 47 -17.47 -2.56 16.19
C ALA A 47 -18.20 -3.65 16.99
N LEU A 48 -17.74 -4.89 16.86
CA LEU A 48 -18.19 -5.98 17.72
C LEU A 48 -17.34 -6.00 18.99
N ASN A 49 -17.89 -5.53 20.10
CA ASN A 49 -17.23 -5.57 21.41
C ASN A 49 -17.53 -6.92 22.09
N MET A 50 -16.52 -7.77 22.25
CA MET A 50 -16.64 -9.07 22.93
C MET A 50 -15.57 -9.23 24.00
N ARG A 51 -15.90 -10.01 25.06
CA ARG A 51 -14.92 -10.49 26.03
C ARG A 51 -14.47 -11.88 25.61
N LEU A 52 -13.19 -12.02 25.28
CA LEU A 52 -12.57 -13.27 24.85
C LEU A 52 -11.40 -13.62 25.80
N PRO A 53 -11.17 -14.92 26.10
CA PRO A 53 -9.95 -15.37 26.76
C PRO A 53 -8.71 -14.98 25.95
N ALA A 54 -7.65 -14.52 26.61
CA ALA A 54 -6.42 -14.03 25.96
C ALA A 54 -5.79 -15.07 25.01
N SER A 55 -5.87 -16.35 25.34
CA SER A 55 -5.35 -17.45 24.51
C SER A 55 -6.00 -17.57 23.14
N LEU A 56 -7.21 -17.01 22.96
CA LEU A 56 -7.95 -17.02 21.70
C LEU A 56 -7.81 -15.70 20.92
N LEU A 57 -7.27 -14.65 21.54
CA LEU A 57 -7.00 -13.37 20.87
C LEU A 57 -5.74 -13.46 20.01
N GLU A 58 -4.68 -14.07 20.54
CA GLU A 58 -3.38 -14.17 19.85
C GLU A 58 -3.45 -14.92 18.50
N THR A 59 -4.48 -15.73 18.28
CA THR A 59 -4.59 -16.62 17.12
C THR A 59 -5.24 -16.00 15.88
N ASP A 60 -5.91 -14.84 15.96
CA ASP A 60 -6.65 -14.29 14.80
C ASP A 60 -6.65 -12.75 14.63
N VAL A 61 -6.51 -11.93 15.69
CA VAL A 61 -6.59 -10.46 15.52
C VAL A 61 -5.31 -9.80 14.99
N ALA A 62 -4.23 -10.56 14.80
CA ALA A 62 -2.97 -10.05 14.27
C ALA A 62 -2.88 -10.03 12.73
N GLN A 63 -3.88 -10.56 12.01
CA GLN A 63 -3.87 -10.66 10.54
C GLN A 63 -4.49 -9.46 9.81
N THR A 64 -4.97 -8.42 10.52
CA THR A 64 -5.37 -7.17 9.88
C THR A 64 -4.23 -6.16 9.95
N ARG A 65 -3.34 -6.22 8.96
CA ARG A 65 -2.50 -5.09 8.54
C ARG A 65 -2.92 -4.67 7.15
#